data_AF-A0A5N6KBI4-F1
#
_entry.id   AF-A0A5N6KBI4-F1
#
_cell.length_a   1.000
_cell.length_b   1.000
_cell.length_c   1.000
_cell.angle_alpha   90.00
_cell.angle_beta   90.00
_cell.angle_gamma   90.00
#
_symmetry.space_group_name_H-M   'P 1'
#
loop_
_entity.id
_entity.type
_entity.pdbx_description
1 polymer ?
#
loop_
_entity_poly.entity_id
_entity_poly.type
_entity_poly.pdbx_seq_one_letter_code
_entity_poly.pdbx_strand_id
1 'polypeptide(L)'
;MELLANEADADLLGMLIKPAYFDNIVVARDGNWITFNGIVYVVFLACVLYHGVLASTLSKVMGHLQAIFVTMNLLLITATIIALLVGKHLSSERNSAQFVFTQTENLTTWPTGWAFMLAWLSPIWTIGGFDSCVHMSEEAANAAKAVPYGIMMSTDLPTVLDSPFGQPMAQIYYDAIGKKGTLGLMSLLFIVQFLMGLSILVAASRQTWAFSRDGALPFSSFFRPISKSLGFIPFRCIWGCVILAAVLGLLCLIAPAAASALFSLAVAENNLAWGTPIFCRVFWGQHKFIPGLFYAGNILSPIIA
;
A
#
# COMPACT_ATOMS: atom_id res chain seq x y z
N MET A 1 -14.59 -1.61 36.77
CA MET A 1 -14.35 -0.63 35.68
C MET A 1 -12.94 -0.87 35.12
N GLU A 2 -12.60 -2.14 34.90
CA GLU A 2 -11.22 -2.63 34.72
C GLU A 2 -11.19 -3.82 33.73
N LEU A 3 -12.22 -3.90 32.88
CA LEU A 3 -12.44 -5.00 31.93
C LEU A 3 -12.61 -4.51 30.48
N LEU A 4 -12.40 -3.20 30.24
CA LEU A 4 -12.44 -2.57 28.91
C LEU A 4 -11.07 -2.14 28.39
N ALA A 5 -9.99 -2.39 29.16
CA ALA A 5 -8.63 -2.02 28.78
C ALA A 5 -7.85 -3.13 28.05
N ASN A 6 -8.47 -4.29 27.80
CA ASN A 6 -7.81 -5.46 27.22
C ASN A 6 -8.24 -5.78 25.78
N GLU A 7 -9.10 -4.96 25.16
CA GLU A 7 -9.48 -5.12 23.74
C GLU A 7 -8.74 -4.15 22.80
N ALA A 8 -8.17 -3.05 23.33
CA ALA A 8 -7.50 -2.04 22.51
C ALA A 8 -6.12 -2.48 21.96
N ASP A 9 -5.53 -3.54 22.50
CA ASP A 9 -4.20 -4.03 22.11
C ASP A 9 -4.24 -5.06 20.96
N ALA A 10 -5.45 -5.39 20.46
CA ALA A 10 -5.66 -6.30 19.33
C ALA A 10 -5.98 -5.56 18.01
N ASP A 11 -6.25 -4.25 18.05
CA ASP A 11 -6.84 -3.53 16.92
C ASP A 11 -5.83 -2.99 15.91
N LEU A 12 -4.57 -2.70 16.29
CA LEU A 12 -3.59 -2.13 15.36
C LEU A 12 -3.13 -3.12 14.27
N LEU A 13 -3.23 -4.41 14.57
CA LEU A 13 -2.82 -5.54 13.72
C LEU A 13 -4.04 -6.21 13.05
N GLY A 14 -5.25 -6.10 13.64
CA GLY A 14 -6.53 -6.44 13.01
C GLY A 14 -7.04 -5.38 12.01
N MET A 15 -6.49 -4.17 12.07
CA MET A 15 -6.82 -3.00 11.25
C MET A 15 -6.61 -3.17 9.74
N LEU A 16 -5.79 -4.14 9.34
CA LEU A 16 -5.38 -4.27 7.95
C LEU A 16 -6.22 -5.31 7.19
N ILE A 17 -7.13 -5.98 7.91
CA ILE A 17 -7.92 -7.11 7.43
C ILE A 17 -9.41 -6.84 7.52
N LYS A 18 -9.84 -5.80 8.24
CA LYS A 18 -11.14 -5.21 7.97
C LYS A 18 -10.99 -4.24 6.81
N PRO A 19 -11.26 -4.64 5.53
CA PRO A 19 -11.47 -3.65 4.48
C PRO A 19 -12.45 -2.60 4.99
N ALA A 20 -12.32 -1.38 4.47
CA ALA A 20 -13.32 -0.31 4.64
C ALA A 20 -14.76 -0.82 4.44
N TYR A 21 -14.95 -1.90 3.68
CA TYR A 21 -16.18 -2.67 3.60
C TYR A 21 -16.69 -3.22 4.95
N PHE A 22 -15.86 -3.94 5.72
CA PHE A 22 -16.26 -4.45 7.04
C PHE A 22 -16.43 -3.33 8.05
N ASP A 23 -15.58 -2.29 8.03
CA ASP A 23 -15.76 -1.13 8.90
C ASP A 23 -17.04 -0.35 8.58
N ASN A 24 -17.38 -0.20 7.30
CA ASN A 24 -18.68 0.34 6.88
C ASN A 24 -19.85 -0.47 7.44
N ILE A 25 -19.76 -1.81 7.43
CA ILE A 25 -20.82 -2.68 7.97
C ILE A 25 -20.91 -2.54 9.49
N VAL A 26 -19.76 -2.49 10.19
CA VAL A 26 -19.72 -2.27 11.64
C VAL A 26 -20.34 -0.93 12.00
N VAL A 27 -19.95 0.15 11.32
CA VAL A 27 -20.50 1.51 11.51
C VAL A 27 -22.00 1.55 11.17
N ALA A 28 -22.43 0.88 10.10
CA ALA A 28 -23.83 0.81 9.72
C ALA A 28 -24.69 0.06 10.77
N ARG A 29 -24.12 -0.97 11.40
CA ARG A 29 -24.77 -1.84 12.40
C ARG A 29 -24.54 -1.41 13.86
N ASP A 30 -24.03 -0.20 14.08
CA ASP A 30 -23.78 0.38 15.42
C ASP A 30 -22.89 -0.53 16.30
N GLY A 31 -21.86 -1.14 15.71
CA GLY A 31 -20.90 -1.98 16.44
C GLY A 31 -21.37 -3.42 16.70
N ASN A 32 -22.64 -3.77 16.43
CA ASN A 32 -23.20 -5.08 16.73
C ASN A 32 -22.83 -6.21 15.73
N TRP A 33 -21.80 -6.00 14.91
CA TRP A 33 -21.40 -6.97 13.90
C TRP A 33 -19.97 -7.45 14.11
N ILE A 34 -19.81 -8.76 14.23
CA ILE A 34 -18.53 -9.43 14.44
C ILE A 34 -18.13 -10.16 13.16
N THR A 35 -16.97 -9.80 12.61
CA THR A 35 -16.37 -10.44 11.43
C THR A 35 -15.81 -11.81 11.79
N PHE A 36 -16.21 -12.86 11.08
CA PHE A 36 -15.53 -14.16 11.16
C PHE A 36 -14.37 -14.23 10.16
N ASN A 37 -13.22 -14.77 10.57
CA ASN A 37 -11.99 -14.83 9.74
C ASN A 37 -12.23 -15.53 8.39
N GLY A 38 -13.08 -16.56 8.36
CA GLY A 38 -13.47 -17.25 7.13
C GLY A 38 -14.18 -16.36 6.12
N ILE A 39 -15.05 -15.44 6.57
CA ILE A 39 -15.75 -14.49 5.69
C ILE A 39 -14.73 -13.52 5.09
N VAL A 40 -13.78 -13.06 5.91
CA VAL A 40 -12.73 -12.15 5.45
C VAL A 40 -11.87 -12.79 4.36
N TYR A 41 -11.43 -14.02 4.57
CA TYR A 41 -10.64 -14.74 3.58
C TYR A 41 -11.41 -14.99 2.28
N VAL A 42 -12.69 -15.36 2.35
CA VAL A 42 -13.52 -15.58 1.14
C VAL A 42 -13.70 -14.29 0.34
N VAL A 43 -13.93 -13.16 1.02
CA VAL A 43 -14.03 -11.84 0.35
C VAL A 43 -12.69 -11.46 -0.28
N PHE A 44 -11.59 -11.63 0.46
CA PHE A 44 -10.23 -11.42 -0.06
C PHE A 44 -9.97 -12.27 -1.31
N LEU A 45 -10.26 -13.58 -1.25
CA LEU A 45 -10.07 -14.51 -2.35
C LEU A 45 -10.91 -14.09 -3.56
N ALA A 46 -12.17 -13.72 -3.37
CA ALA A 46 -13.03 -13.23 -4.43
C ALA A 46 -12.46 -11.96 -5.09
N CYS A 47 -11.96 -11.00 -4.30
CA CYS A 47 -11.31 -9.79 -4.80
C CYS A 47 -10.05 -10.10 -5.62
N VAL A 48 -9.18 -10.98 -5.12
CA VAL A 48 -7.93 -11.35 -5.81
C VAL A 48 -8.21 -12.11 -7.11
N LEU A 49 -9.18 -13.03 -7.12
CA LEU A 49 -9.62 -13.71 -8.34
C LEU A 49 -10.21 -12.72 -9.35
N TYR A 50 -11.03 -11.77 -8.87
CA TYR A 50 -11.62 -10.75 -9.72
C TYR A 50 -10.55 -9.81 -10.31
N HIS A 51 -9.54 -9.41 -9.53
CA HIS A 51 -8.37 -8.70 -10.06
C HIS A 51 -7.65 -9.51 -11.13
N GLY A 52 -7.46 -10.82 -10.94
CA GLY A 52 -6.87 -11.71 -11.95
C GLY A 52 -7.63 -11.71 -13.27
N VAL A 53 -8.97 -11.75 -13.22
CA VAL A 53 -9.83 -11.67 -14.40
C VAL A 53 -9.74 -10.30 -15.06
N LEU A 54 -9.82 -9.21 -14.30
CA LEU A 54 -9.72 -7.85 -14.84
C LEU A 54 -8.35 -7.58 -15.45
N ALA A 55 -7.27 -7.97 -14.79
CA ALA A 55 -5.90 -7.85 -15.30
C ALA A 55 -5.69 -8.65 -16.60
N SER A 56 -6.36 -9.80 -16.73
CA SER A 56 -6.28 -10.65 -17.92
C SER A 56 -7.13 -10.13 -19.10
N THR A 57 -8.26 -9.49 -18.83
CA THR A 57 -9.25 -9.09 -19.87
C THR A 57 -9.15 -7.63 -20.28
N LEU A 58 -8.82 -6.72 -19.36
CA LEU A 58 -8.79 -5.27 -19.58
C LEU A 58 -7.39 -4.72 -19.89
N SER A 59 -6.43 -5.59 -20.20
CA SER A 59 -5.04 -5.22 -20.47
C SER A 59 -4.87 -4.11 -21.50
N LYS A 60 -5.69 -4.11 -22.56
CA LYS A 60 -5.66 -3.10 -23.63
C LYS A 60 -6.11 -1.70 -23.19
N VAL A 61 -6.96 -1.60 -22.17
CA VAL A 61 -7.52 -0.33 -21.67
C VAL A 61 -6.88 0.05 -20.32
N MET A 62 -5.95 -0.76 -19.82
CA MET A 62 -5.37 -0.62 -18.48
C MET A 62 -4.74 0.77 -18.25
N GLY A 63 -4.09 1.36 -19.26
CA GLY A 63 -3.55 2.71 -19.15
C GLY A 63 -4.62 3.79 -18.88
N HIS A 64 -5.79 3.69 -19.50
CA HIS A 64 -6.90 4.62 -19.26
C HIS A 64 -7.55 4.38 -17.90
N LEU A 65 -7.68 3.10 -17.50
CA LEU A 65 -8.17 2.74 -16.18
C LEU A 65 -7.26 3.30 -15.08
N GLN A 66 -5.94 3.18 -15.22
CA GLN A 66 -5.02 3.75 -14.24
C GLN A 66 -5.15 5.28 -14.11
N ALA A 67 -5.40 6.02 -15.19
CA ALA A 67 -5.67 7.46 -15.12
C ALA A 67 -6.94 7.79 -14.32
N ILE A 68 -8.00 6.98 -14.49
CA ILE A 68 -9.21 7.08 -13.67
C ILE A 68 -8.89 6.80 -12.20
N PHE A 69 -8.05 5.81 -11.91
CA PHE A 69 -7.69 5.43 -10.55
C PHE A 69 -6.96 6.56 -9.83
N VAL A 70 -6.00 7.20 -10.50
CA VAL A 70 -5.28 8.38 -9.99
C VAL A 70 -6.24 9.53 -9.73
N THR A 71 -7.17 9.79 -10.66
CA THR A 71 -8.16 10.86 -10.51
C THR A 71 -9.08 10.62 -9.31
N MET A 72 -9.58 9.38 -9.14
CA MET A 72 -10.40 9.00 -7.99
C MET A 72 -9.63 9.12 -6.66
N ASN A 73 -8.33 8.79 -6.63
CA ASN A 73 -7.48 8.98 -5.46
C ASN A 73 -7.34 10.46 -5.07
N LEU A 74 -7.07 11.34 -6.04
CA LEU A 74 -6.98 12.79 -5.80
C LEU A 74 -8.31 13.37 -5.30
N LEU A 75 -9.43 12.89 -5.83
CA LEU A 75 -10.77 13.27 -5.34
C LEU A 75 -10.99 12.81 -3.90
N LEU A 76 -10.58 11.59 -3.54
CA LEU A 76 -10.67 11.08 -2.16
C LEU A 76 -9.82 11.92 -1.19
N ILE A 77 -8.59 12.27 -1.56
CA ILE A 77 -7.71 13.12 -0.75
C ILE A 77 -8.36 14.49 -0.53
N THR A 78 -8.87 15.11 -1.61
CA THR A 78 -9.54 16.41 -1.53
C THR A 78 -10.79 16.35 -0.66
N ALA A 79 -11.63 15.32 -0.84
CA ALA A 79 -12.83 15.11 -0.04
C ALA A 79 -12.50 14.90 1.43
N THR A 80 -11.40 14.19 1.73
CA THR A 80 -10.91 13.96 3.10
C THR A 80 -10.47 15.27 3.75
N ILE A 81 -9.69 16.09 3.04
CA ILE A 81 -9.27 17.41 3.54
C ILE A 81 -10.50 18.28 3.86
N ILE A 82 -11.47 18.35 2.95
CA ILE A 82 -12.69 19.13 3.16
C ILE A 82 -13.49 18.57 4.34
N ALA A 83 -13.66 17.25 4.44
CA ALA A 83 -14.38 16.61 5.53
C ALA A 83 -13.76 16.91 6.89
N LEU A 84 -12.44 16.86 7.00
CA LEU A 84 -11.72 17.18 8.24
C LEU A 84 -11.81 18.68 8.57
N LEU A 85 -11.75 19.56 7.57
CA LEU A 85 -11.91 21.01 7.77
C LEU A 85 -13.34 21.40 8.14
N VAL A 86 -14.35 20.69 7.65
CA VAL A 86 -15.74 20.87 8.08
C VAL A 86 -15.91 20.33 9.50
N GLY A 87 -15.40 19.13 9.79
CA GLY A 87 -15.42 18.57 11.15
C GLY A 87 -14.72 19.44 12.18
N LYS A 88 -13.66 20.17 11.78
CA LYS A 88 -13.00 21.22 12.57
C LYS A 88 -13.94 22.33 13.03
N HIS A 89 -15.05 22.58 12.33
CA HIS A 89 -16.07 23.56 12.74
C HIS A 89 -17.14 22.96 13.66
N LEU A 90 -17.32 21.63 13.64
CA LEU A 90 -18.34 20.91 14.42
C LEU A 90 -17.81 20.33 15.75
N SER A 91 -16.52 19.99 15.84
CA SER A 91 -15.90 19.45 17.07
C SER A 91 -15.16 20.53 17.87
N SER A 92 -15.51 20.68 19.15
CA SER A 92 -14.86 21.63 20.08
C SER A 92 -13.60 21.06 20.77
N GLU A 93 -13.33 19.76 20.62
CA GLU A 93 -12.19 19.11 21.27
C GLU A 93 -11.01 19.02 20.32
N ARG A 94 -10.01 19.87 20.55
CA ARG A 94 -8.71 19.79 19.85
C ARG A 94 -7.66 19.32 20.82
N ASN A 95 -6.83 18.39 20.38
CA ASN A 95 -5.54 18.18 21.01
C ASN A 95 -4.74 19.49 20.90
N SER A 96 -4.21 19.98 22.03
CA SER A 96 -3.42 21.20 22.06
C SER A 96 -2.13 21.00 21.26
N ALA A 97 -1.55 22.08 20.71
CA ALA A 97 -0.25 22.00 20.04
C ALA A 97 0.82 21.40 20.97
N GLN A 98 0.74 21.69 22.26
CA GLN A 98 1.59 21.08 23.27
C GLN A 98 1.39 19.56 23.35
N PHE A 99 0.15 19.08 23.39
CA PHE A 99 -0.15 17.65 23.34
C PHE A 99 0.46 17.00 22.09
N VAL A 100 0.27 17.60 20.91
CA VAL A 100 0.75 17.05 19.63
C VAL A 100 2.28 16.99 19.53
N PHE A 101 2.98 18.05 19.96
CA PHE A 101 4.42 18.17 19.73
C PHE A 101 5.28 17.72 20.92
N THR A 102 4.70 17.51 22.11
CA THR A 102 5.49 17.22 23.33
C THR A 102 5.11 15.91 24.02
N GLN A 103 3.91 15.37 23.77
CA GLN A 103 3.47 14.14 24.41
C GLN A 103 3.82 12.95 23.52
N THR A 104 4.57 11.99 24.08
CA THR A 104 4.85 10.71 23.43
C THR A 104 4.26 9.60 24.28
N GLU A 105 3.22 8.97 23.78
CA GLU A 105 2.59 7.82 24.43
C GLU A 105 3.14 6.54 23.80
N ASN A 106 3.76 5.69 24.62
CA ASN A 106 4.15 4.36 24.21
C ASN A 106 3.04 3.39 24.63
N LEU A 107 2.18 3.05 23.68
CA LEU A 107 1.08 2.12 23.87
C LEU A 107 1.52 0.65 23.69
N THR A 108 2.82 0.39 23.56
CA THR A 108 3.36 -0.95 23.36
C THR A 108 4.10 -1.46 24.59
N THR A 109 4.27 -2.77 24.68
CA THR A 109 5.10 -3.41 25.73
C THR A 109 6.60 -3.26 25.50
N TRP A 110 7.02 -2.67 24.37
CA TRP A 110 8.42 -2.51 24.00
C TRP A 110 9.06 -1.24 24.61
N PRO A 111 10.39 -1.19 24.77
CA PRO A 111 11.07 0.03 25.22
C PRO A 111 10.78 1.22 24.30
N THR A 112 10.66 2.43 24.86
CA THR A 112 10.29 3.65 24.11
C THR A 112 11.17 3.92 22.90
N GLY A 113 12.48 3.63 22.98
CA GLY A 113 13.39 3.77 21.84
C GLY A 113 13.08 2.80 20.69
N TRP A 114 12.63 1.59 20.99
CA TRP A 114 12.21 0.62 19.98
C TRP A 114 10.82 0.94 19.42
N ALA A 115 9.89 1.34 20.29
CA ALA A 115 8.57 1.82 19.88
C ALA A 115 8.68 3.04 18.94
N PHE A 116 9.62 3.96 19.21
CA PHE A 116 9.94 5.05 18.30
C PHE A 116 10.37 4.54 16.93
N MET A 117 11.27 3.57 16.84
CA MET A 117 11.69 2.99 15.54
C MET A 117 10.54 2.28 14.82
N LEU A 118 9.66 1.59 15.54
CA LEU A 118 8.47 0.97 14.97
C LEU A 118 7.46 2.00 14.45
N ALA A 119 7.38 3.20 15.05
CA ALA A 119 6.49 4.26 14.60
C ALA A 119 6.82 4.74 13.17
N TRP A 120 8.08 4.61 12.71
CA TRP A 120 8.49 4.96 11.35
C TRP A 120 7.97 4.00 10.27
N LEU A 121 7.49 2.81 10.65
CA LEU A 121 6.93 1.86 9.68
C LEU A 121 5.66 2.40 8.99
N SER A 122 4.86 3.22 9.69
CA SER A 122 3.62 3.78 9.14
C SER A 122 3.88 4.87 8.08
N PRO A 123 4.72 5.90 8.33
CA PRO A 123 5.10 6.88 7.30
C PRO A 123 5.76 6.26 6.06
N ILE A 124 6.60 5.22 6.24
CA ILE A 124 7.24 4.52 5.12
C ILE A 124 6.20 3.93 4.16
N TRP A 125 5.10 3.41 4.70
CA TRP A 125 4.02 2.84 3.89
C TRP A 125 3.35 3.87 2.96
N THR A 126 3.19 5.10 3.43
CA THR A 126 2.63 6.22 2.66
C THR A 126 3.55 6.65 1.52
N ILE A 127 4.87 6.52 1.71
CA ILE A 127 5.88 6.90 0.71
C ILE A 127 6.18 5.74 -0.25
N GLY A 128 5.80 4.50 0.09
CA GLY A 128 6.13 3.24 -0.60
C GLY A 128 5.89 3.15 -2.12
N GLY A 129 5.11 4.05 -2.71
CA GLY A 129 4.66 3.96 -4.10
C GLY A 129 5.52 4.66 -5.16
N PHE A 130 6.54 5.45 -4.79
CA PHE A 130 7.28 6.28 -5.75
C PHE A 130 8.05 5.48 -6.83
N ASP A 131 8.43 4.24 -6.52
CA ASP A 131 9.20 3.36 -7.42
C ASP A 131 8.33 2.72 -8.52
N SER A 132 7.01 2.92 -8.47
CA SER A 132 6.06 2.41 -9.47
C SER A 132 6.43 2.76 -10.92
N CYS A 133 7.03 3.93 -11.13
CA CYS A 133 7.49 4.37 -12.45
C CYS A 133 8.64 3.51 -12.99
N VAL A 134 9.46 2.93 -12.12
CA VAL A 134 10.57 2.04 -12.49
C VAL A 134 10.02 0.72 -13.05
N HIS A 135 8.95 0.19 -12.45
CA HIS A 135 8.36 -1.10 -12.87
C HIS A 135 7.74 -1.06 -14.26
N MET A 136 7.43 0.14 -14.78
CA MET A 136 6.89 0.37 -16.13
C MET A 136 7.91 1.03 -17.08
N SER A 137 9.19 1.05 -16.71
CA SER A 137 10.21 1.77 -17.49
C SER A 137 10.35 1.24 -18.92
N GLU A 138 10.14 -0.07 -19.13
CA GLU A 138 10.21 -0.71 -20.46
C GLU A 138 9.12 -0.22 -21.43
N GLU A 139 8.02 0.36 -20.93
CA GLU A 139 6.92 0.90 -21.74
C GLU A 139 7.00 2.43 -21.89
N ALA A 140 7.93 3.09 -21.19
CA ALA A 140 8.08 4.54 -21.25
C ALA A 140 8.83 4.95 -22.52
N ALA A 141 8.23 5.85 -23.32
CA ALA A 141 8.84 6.37 -24.54
C ALA A 141 10.23 7.01 -24.35
N ASN A 142 10.54 7.49 -23.13
CA ASN A 142 11.87 7.95 -22.73
C ASN A 142 12.14 7.64 -21.25
N ALA A 143 12.39 6.36 -20.94
CA ALA A 143 12.60 5.88 -19.57
C ALA A 143 13.65 6.70 -18.79
N ALA A 144 14.76 7.09 -19.43
CA ALA A 144 15.86 7.81 -18.80
C ALA A 144 15.47 9.21 -18.26
N LYS A 145 14.39 9.81 -18.78
CA LYS A 145 13.84 11.08 -18.27
C LYS A 145 12.51 10.88 -17.54
N ALA A 146 11.60 10.10 -18.12
CA ALA A 146 10.25 9.91 -17.61
C ALA A 146 10.24 9.26 -16.22
N VAL A 147 11.12 8.29 -15.96
CA VAL A 147 11.17 7.60 -14.66
C VAL A 147 11.64 8.54 -13.54
N PRO A 148 12.78 9.27 -13.67
CA PRO A 148 13.17 10.26 -12.66
C PRO A 148 12.12 11.34 -12.40
N TYR A 149 11.50 11.89 -13.46
CA TYR A 149 10.44 12.89 -13.28
C TYR A 149 9.20 12.31 -12.58
N GLY A 150 8.81 11.07 -12.89
CA GLY A 150 7.70 10.39 -12.21
C GLY A 150 7.95 10.18 -10.72
N ILE A 151 9.17 9.77 -10.35
CA ILE A 151 9.59 9.65 -8.94
C ILE A 151 9.51 11.00 -8.23
N MET A 152 10.07 12.06 -8.81
CA MET A 152 10.04 13.39 -8.19
C MET A 152 8.61 13.94 -8.03
N MET A 153 7.75 13.76 -9.03
CA MET A 153 6.36 14.23 -8.98
C MET A 153 5.46 13.42 -8.04
N SER A 154 5.81 12.15 -7.77
CA SER A 154 5.09 11.30 -6.81
C SER A 154 5.50 11.57 -5.36
N THR A 155 6.64 12.22 -5.14
CA THR A 155 7.16 12.56 -3.82
C THR A 155 6.69 13.97 -3.42
N ASP A 156 5.38 14.13 -3.17
CA ASP A 156 4.85 15.43 -2.73
C ASP A 156 5.16 15.64 -1.24
N LEU A 157 6.37 16.14 -0.97
CA LEU A 157 6.95 16.36 0.36
C LEU A 157 6.06 17.21 1.30
N PRO A 158 5.40 18.30 0.85
CA PRO A 158 4.59 19.14 1.75
C PRO A 158 3.35 18.43 2.32
N THR A 159 2.78 17.48 1.57
CA THR A 159 1.54 16.75 1.90
C THR A 159 1.82 15.51 2.76
N VAL A 160 3.04 15.00 2.69
CA VAL A 160 3.55 13.88 3.51
C VAL A 160 4.11 14.36 4.85
N LEU A 161 4.70 15.57 4.89
CA LEU A 161 5.29 16.14 6.09
C LEU A 161 4.27 16.60 7.16
N ASP A 162 2.97 16.58 6.85
CA ASP A 162 1.89 17.02 7.75
C ASP A 162 0.93 15.88 8.18
N SER A 163 1.33 14.61 8.07
CA SER A 163 0.47 13.45 8.36
C SER A 163 1.00 12.55 9.49
N PRO A 164 0.39 12.58 10.69
CA PRO A 164 0.78 11.74 11.83
C PRO A 164 -0.16 10.55 12.09
N PHE A 165 -0.63 9.79 11.08
CA PHE A 165 -1.66 8.75 11.32
C PHE A 165 -1.32 7.32 10.84
N GLY A 166 -1.14 6.44 11.82
CA GLY A 166 -1.47 5.00 11.76
C GLY A 166 -2.89 4.79 12.29
N GLN A 167 -3.75 4.10 11.53
CA GLN A 167 -5.16 4.49 11.31
C GLN A 167 -6.21 4.27 12.43
N PRO A 168 -7.03 5.31 12.69
CA PRO A 168 -8.43 5.17 13.10
C PRO A 168 -9.37 5.92 12.12
N MET A 169 -9.19 5.75 10.80
CA MET A 169 -9.83 6.60 9.78
C MET A 169 -11.38 6.55 9.81
N ALA A 170 -11.97 5.38 10.11
CA ALA A 170 -13.43 5.25 10.23
C ALA A 170 -13.94 6.09 11.39
N GLN A 171 -13.24 6.00 12.50
CA GLN A 171 -13.54 6.73 13.72
C GLN A 171 -13.30 8.24 13.52
N ILE A 172 -12.22 8.64 12.85
CA ILE A 172 -11.95 10.04 12.50
C ILE A 172 -13.07 10.61 11.63
N TYR A 173 -13.52 9.89 10.59
CA TYR A 173 -14.66 10.33 9.80
C TYR A 173 -15.95 10.37 10.62
N TYR A 174 -16.13 9.41 11.52
CA TYR A 174 -17.32 9.35 12.39
C TYR A 174 -17.37 10.54 13.33
N ASP A 175 -16.24 10.87 13.94
CA ASP A 175 -16.09 11.98 14.87
C ASP A 175 -16.12 13.34 14.15
N ALA A 176 -15.60 13.41 12.92
CA ALA A 176 -15.55 14.65 12.15
C ALA A 176 -16.89 15.02 11.47
N ILE A 177 -17.56 14.05 10.83
CA ILE A 177 -18.71 14.32 9.95
C ILE A 177 -19.93 13.43 10.25
N GLY A 178 -19.85 12.61 11.29
CA GLY A 178 -20.94 11.72 11.72
C GLY A 178 -21.11 10.47 10.85
N LYS A 179 -22.04 9.61 11.28
CA LYS A 179 -22.33 8.29 10.68
C LYS A 179 -22.53 8.32 9.15
N LYS A 180 -23.37 9.24 8.65
CA LYS A 180 -23.71 9.29 7.21
C LYS A 180 -22.53 9.70 6.34
N GLY A 181 -21.74 10.67 6.79
CA GLY A 181 -20.54 11.13 6.08
C GLY A 181 -19.46 10.05 6.04
N THR A 182 -19.27 9.37 7.17
CA THR A 182 -18.35 8.23 7.31
C THR A 182 -18.64 7.12 6.33
N LEU A 183 -19.90 6.69 6.24
CA LEU A 183 -20.31 5.64 5.31
C LEU A 183 -20.05 6.04 3.85
N GLY A 184 -20.27 7.31 3.49
CA GLY A 184 -19.98 7.82 2.15
C GLY A 184 -18.49 7.81 1.82
N LEU A 185 -17.65 8.36 2.70
CA LEU A 185 -16.19 8.42 2.49
C LEU A 185 -15.55 7.03 2.51
N MET A 186 -15.98 6.16 3.42
CA MET A 186 -15.45 4.80 3.50
C MET A 186 -15.88 3.94 2.31
N SER A 187 -17.06 4.18 1.74
CA SER A 187 -17.46 3.52 0.48
C SER A 187 -16.57 3.97 -0.68
N LEU A 188 -16.23 5.26 -0.77
CA LEU A 188 -15.30 5.76 -1.78
C LEU A 188 -13.88 5.20 -1.59
N LEU A 189 -13.41 5.14 -0.34
CA LEU A 189 -12.11 4.57 0.01
C LEU A 189 -12.03 3.10 -0.40
N PHE A 190 -13.10 2.32 -0.19
CA PHE A 190 -13.17 0.93 -0.64
C PHE A 190 -12.97 0.79 -2.15
N ILE A 191 -13.66 1.63 -2.95
CA ILE A 191 -13.51 1.63 -4.41
C ILE A 191 -12.05 1.93 -4.77
N VAL A 192 -11.48 2.98 -4.20
CA VAL A 192 -10.09 3.37 -4.45
C VAL A 192 -9.11 2.25 -4.10
N GLN A 193 -9.27 1.60 -2.95
CA GLN A 193 -8.41 0.50 -2.50
C GLN A 193 -8.49 -0.72 -3.42
N PHE A 194 -9.69 -1.04 -3.90
CA PHE A 194 -9.89 -2.11 -4.88
C PHE A 194 -9.12 -1.81 -6.17
N LEU A 195 -9.24 -0.59 -6.71
CA LEU A 195 -8.52 -0.18 -7.91
C LEU A 195 -6.99 -0.21 -7.73
N MET A 196 -6.50 0.14 -6.54
CA MET A 196 -5.08 0.02 -6.21
C MET A 196 -4.60 -1.43 -6.23
N GLY A 197 -5.38 -2.37 -5.69
CA GLY A 197 -5.06 -3.80 -5.70
C GLY A 197 -4.89 -4.36 -7.12
N LEU A 198 -5.74 -3.93 -8.06
CA LEU A 198 -5.58 -4.25 -9.48
C LEU A 198 -4.27 -3.70 -10.07
N SER A 199 -3.91 -2.46 -9.73
CA SER A 199 -2.68 -1.82 -10.20
C SER A 199 -1.43 -2.58 -9.75
N ILE A 200 -1.38 -2.97 -8.46
CA ILE A 200 -0.28 -3.74 -7.88
C ILE A 200 -0.15 -5.10 -8.57
N LEU A 201 -1.26 -5.81 -8.81
CA LEU A 201 -1.22 -7.10 -9.49
C LEU A 201 -0.62 -7.00 -10.91
N VAL A 202 -0.98 -5.95 -11.65
CA VAL A 202 -0.43 -5.69 -12.98
C VAL A 202 1.07 -5.44 -12.89
N ALA A 203 1.53 -4.57 -11.99
CA ALA A 203 2.95 -4.29 -11.79
C ALA A 203 3.74 -5.56 -11.38
N ALA A 204 3.26 -6.29 -10.38
CA ALA A 204 3.89 -7.52 -9.89
C ALA A 204 4.02 -8.59 -10.98
N SER A 205 2.99 -8.75 -11.83
CA SER A 205 3.02 -9.72 -12.93
C SER A 205 4.08 -9.39 -13.99
N ARG A 206 4.35 -8.10 -14.23
CA ARG A 206 5.35 -7.62 -15.18
C ARG A 206 6.76 -7.80 -14.64
N GLN A 207 6.99 -7.50 -13.36
CA GLN A 207 8.26 -7.77 -12.69
C GLN A 207 8.57 -9.26 -12.69
N THR A 208 7.59 -10.09 -12.32
CA THR A 208 7.73 -11.56 -12.34
C THR A 208 8.11 -12.06 -13.72
N TRP A 209 7.48 -11.53 -14.77
CA TRP A 209 7.83 -11.87 -16.14
C TRP A 209 9.24 -11.45 -16.52
N ALA A 210 9.69 -10.24 -16.16
CA ALA A 210 11.04 -9.75 -16.44
C ALA A 210 12.10 -10.65 -15.79
N PHE A 211 11.94 -11.02 -14.51
CA PHE A 211 12.85 -11.97 -13.86
C PHE A 211 12.79 -13.37 -14.50
N SER A 212 11.61 -13.80 -14.95
CA SER A 212 11.45 -15.07 -15.65
C SER A 212 12.12 -15.08 -17.04
N ARG A 213 12.13 -13.94 -17.75
CA ARG A 213 12.82 -13.76 -19.03
C ARG A 213 14.32 -13.98 -18.87
N ASP A 214 14.86 -13.50 -17.75
CA ASP A 214 16.30 -13.50 -17.46
C ASP A 214 16.75 -14.79 -16.73
N GLY A 215 15.83 -15.76 -16.52
CA GLY A 215 16.14 -17.07 -15.95
C GLY A 215 16.32 -17.06 -14.42
N ALA A 216 16.02 -15.96 -13.74
CA ALA A 216 16.27 -15.76 -12.31
C ALA A 216 15.24 -16.44 -11.39
N LEU A 217 14.08 -16.86 -11.92
CA LEU A 217 13.02 -17.51 -11.13
C LEU A 217 13.06 -19.04 -11.22
N PRO A 218 12.66 -19.75 -10.14
CA PRO A 218 12.30 -21.15 -10.25
C PRO A 218 11.16 -21.32 -11.25
N PHE A 219 11.24 -22.32 -12.12
CA PHE A 219 10.28 -22.54 -13.21
C PHE A 219 10.18 -21.38 -14.23
N SER A 220 11.27 -20.63 -14.44
CA SER A 220 11.33 -19.52 -15.41
C SER A 220 10.89 -19.91 -16.83
N SER A 221 11.08 -21.16 -17.26
CA SER A 221 10.58 -21.65 -18.56
C SER A 221 9.04 -21.67 -18.65
N PHE A 222 8.36 -21.85 -17.52
CA PHE A 222 6.90 -21.85 -17.45
C PHE A 222 6.32 -20.43 -17.44
N PHE A 223 6.93 -19.48 -16.72
CA PHE A 223 6.44 -18.11 -16.57
C PHE A 223 6.84 -17.17 -17.71
N ARG A 224 7.93 -17.45 -18.42
CA ARG A 224 8.49 -16.64 -19.51
C ARG A 224 7.56 -16.45 -20.73
N PRO A 225 6.72 -17.42 -21.16
CA PRO A 225 5.88 -17.26 -22.34
C PRO A 225 4.78 -16.20 -22.16
N ILE A 226 4.70 -15.26 -23.11
CA ILE A 226 3.66 -14.22 -23.19
C ILE A 226 2.46 -14.74 -24.01
N SER A 227 1.24 -14.40 -23.58
CA SER A 227 0.02 -14.67 -24.35
C SER A 227 -0.15 -13.69 -25.51
N LYS A 228 -0.10 -14.19 -26.75
CA LYS A 228 -0.31 -13.39 -27.97
C LYS A 228 -1.79 -13.09 -28.26
N SER A 229 -2.69 -13.95 -27.82
CA SER A 229 -4.15 -13.80 -28.05
C SER A 229 -4.79 -12.73 -27.15
N LEU A 230 -4.23 -12.52 -25.94
CA LEU A 230 -4.78 -11.60 -24.93
C LEU A 230 -4.09 -10.23 -24.87
N GLY A 231 -3.47 -9.80 -25.99
CA GLY A 231 -2.84 -8.48 -26.09
C GLY A 231 -1.45 -8.40 -25.47
N PHE A 232 -0.61 -9.43 -25.67
CA PHE A 232 0.80 -9.47 -25.24
C PHE A 232 1.00 -9.37 -23.73
N ILE A 233 0.16 -10.05 -22.94
CA ILE A 233 0.25 -10.07 -21.49
C ILE A 233 0.95 -11.31 -20.93
N PRO A 234 1.68 -11.20 -19.80
CA PRO A 234 2.28 -12.34 -19.12
C PRO A 234 1.23 -13.10 -18.29
N PHE A 235 0.24 -13.70 -18.96
CA PHE A 235 -0.94 -14.33 -18.34
C PHE A 235 -0.59 -15.33 -17.23
N ARG A 236 0.46 -16.15 -17.43
CA ARG A 236 0.91 -17.12 -16.43
C ARG A 236 1.50 -16.45 -15.18
N CYS A 237 2.17 -15.31 -15.33
CA CYS A 237 2.69 -14.53 -14.21
C CYS A 237 1.55 -13.86 -13.41
N ILE A 238 0.50 -13.36 -14.09
CA ILE A 238 -0.68 -12.80 -13.43
C ILE A 238 -1.31 -13.86 -12.50
N TRP A 239 -1.64 -15.03 -13.05
CA TRP A 239 -2.26 -16.10 -12.25
C TRP A 239 -1.31 -16.71 -11.22
N GLY A 240 -0.01 -16.73 -11.49
CA GLY A 240 1.00 -17.09 -10.48
C GLY A 240 0.94 -16.15 -9.26
N CYS A 241 0.86 -14.83 -9.48
CA CYS A 241 0.71 -13.85 -8.42
C CYS A 241 -0.64 -14.00 -7.68
N VAL A 242 -1.74 -14.23 -8.39
CA VAL A 242 -3.08 -14.46 -7.81
C VAL A 242 -3.08 -15.70 -6.91
N ILE A 243 -2.50 -16.81 -7.37
CA ILE A 243 -2.43 -18.07 -6.60
C ILE A 243 -1.55 -17.88 -5.37
N LEU A 244 -0.38 -17.24 -5.53
CA LEU A 244 0.51 -16.98 -4.40
C LEU A 244 -0.18 -16.09 -3.35
N ALA A 245 -0.86 -15.03 -3.78
CA ALA A 245 -1.63 -14.16 -2.89
C ALA A 245 -2.76 -14.93 -2.18
N ALA A 246 -3.47 -15.82 -2.89
CA ALA A 246 -4.51 -16.67 -2.30
C ALA A 246 -3.92 -17.61 -1.22
N VAL A 247 -2.77 -18.22 -1.48
CA VAL A 247 -2.08 -19.10 -0.52
C VAL A 247 -1.60 -18.32 0.70
N LEU A 248 -0.94 -17.17 0.50
CA LEU A 248 -0.49 -16.32 1.60
C LEU A 248 -1.69 -15.81 2.44
N GLY A 249 -2.81 -15.51 1.79
CA GLY A 249 -4.05 -15.09 2.46
C GLY A 249 -4.64 -16.16 3.39
N LEU A 250 -4.29 -17.44 3.26
CA LEU A 250 -4.72 -18.49 4.20
C LEU A 250 -4.21 -18.24 5.62
N LEU A 251 -3.12 -17.48 5.79
CA LEU A 251 -2.62 -17.07 7.11
C LEU A 251 -3.66 -16.27 7.90
N CYS A 252 -4.57 -15.57 7.20
CA CYS A 252 -5.69 -14.84 7.82
C CYS A 252 -6.69 -15.77 8.53
N LEU A 253 -6.72 -17.06 8.20
CA LEU A 253 -7.60 -18.04 8.85
C LEU A 253 -7.03 -18.56 10.17
N ILE A 254 -5.73 -18.46 10.39
CA ILE A 254 -5.04 -19.08 11.54
C ILE A 254 -5.22 -18.23 12.78
N ALA A 255 -4.67 -17.01 12.77
CA ALA A 255 -4.69 -16.11 13.90
C ALA A 255 -4.58 -14.65 13.41
N PRO A 256 -5.23 -13.69 14.09
CA PRO A 256 -5.09 -12.27 13.77
C PRO A 256 -3.62 -11.81 13.70
N ALA A 257 -2.77 -12.33 14.59
CA ALA A 257 -1.33 -12.03 14.60
C ALA A 257 -0.57 -12.53 13.37
N ALA A 258 -0.93 -13.69 12.81
CA ALA A 258 -0.31 -14.19 11.58
C ALA A 258 -0.72 -13.34 10.38
N ALA A 259 -1.98 -12.92 10.39
CA ALA A 259 -2.59 -12.11 9.38
C ALA A 259 -1.98 -10.69 9.38
N SER A 260 -1.69 -10.15 10.55
CA SER A 260 -1.04 -8.86 10.71
C SER A 260 0.45 -8.85 10.33
N ALA A 261 1.13 -9.99 10.52
CA ALA A 261 2.52 -10.16 10.12
C ALA A 261 2.72 -10.00 8.60
N LEU A 262 1.72 -10.34 7.76
CA LEU A 262 1.77 -10.11 6.31
C LEU A 262 1.95 -8.64 5.95
N PHE A 263 1.42 -7.71 6.75
CA PHE A 263 1.54 -6.29 6.47
C PHE A 263 2.88 -5.71 6.93
N SER A 264 3.37 -6.15 8.08
CA SER A 264 4.74 -5.83 8.52
C SER A 264 5.77 -6.37 7.52
N LEU A 265 5.51 -7.55 6.96
CA LEU A 265 6.33 -8.16 5.93
C LEU A 265 6.38 -7.29 4.67
N ALA A 266 5.26 -6.72 4.22
CA ALA A 266 5.26 -5.83 3.05
C ALA A 266 6.22 -4.63 3.20
N VAL A 267 6.32 -4.06 4.40
CA VAL A 267 7.25 -2.95 4.68
C VAL A 267 8.69 -3.43 4.74
N ALA A 268 8.91 -4.56 5.41
CA ALA A 268 10.24 -5.15 5.55
C ALA A 268 10.81 -5.59 4.18
N GLU A 269 9.98 -6.20 3.34
CA GLU A 269 10.32 -6.61 1.98
C GLU A 269 10.66 -5.41 1.09
N ASN A 270 9.90 -4.31 1.21
CA ASN A 270 10.18 -3.09 0.47
C ASN A 270 11.53 -2.47 0.87
N ASN A 271 11.82 -2.38 2.18
CA ASN A 271 13.12 -1.93 2.68
C ASN A 271 14.27 -2.84 2.20
N LEU A 272 14.05 -4.15 2.20
CA LEU A 272 15.03 -5.10 1.68
C LEU A 272 15.23 -4.92 0.16
N ALA A 273 14.15 -4.74 -0.59
CA ALA A 273 14.17 -4.56 -2.04
C ALA A 273 14.89 -3.27 -2.44
N TRP A 274 14.68 -2.15 -1.73
CA TRP A 274 15.38 -0.90 -1.97
C TRP A 274 16.82 -0.92 -1.43
N GLY A 275 17.06 -1.58 -0.29
CA GLY A 275 18.39 -1.71 0.28
C GLY A 275 19.33 -2.59 -0.54
N THR A 276 18.80 -3.62 -1.21
CA THR A 276 19.59 -4.57 -2.00
C THR A 276 20.39 -3.92 -3.15
N PRO A 277 19.80 -3.11 -4.06
CA PRO A 277 20.56 -2.45 -5.13
C PRO A 277 21.58 -1.43 -4.57
N ILE A 278 21.23 -0.68 -3.52
CA ILE A 278 22.15 0.24 -2.85
C ILE A 278 23.35 -0.53 -2.30
N PHE A 279 23.10 -1.61 -1.56
CA PHE A 279 24.13 -2.49 -1.02
C PHE A 279 25.02 -3.07 -2.14
N CYS A 280 24.42 -3.64 -3.18
CA CYS A 280 25.14 -4.19 -4.32
C CYS A 280 26.01 -3.13 -5.03
N ARG A 281 25.50 -1.91 -5.16
CA ARG A 281 26.23 -0.80 -5.77
C ARG A 281 27.41 -0.40 -4.90
N VAL A 282 27.23 -0.22 -3.59
CA VAL A 282 28.28 0.17 -2.64
C VAL A 282 29.43 -0.85 -2.63
N PHE A 283 29.14 -2.16 -2.63
CA PHE A 283 30.16 -3.19 -2.43
C PHE A 283 30.75 -3.80 -3.70
N TRP A 284 29.96 -4.01 -4.77
CA TRP A 284 30.44 -4.72 -5.97
C TRP A 284 30.44 -3.87 -7.26
N GLY A 285 29.54 -2.90 -7.38
CA GLY A 285 29.20 -2.26 -8.65
C GLY A 285 29.89 -0.93 -8.98
N GLN A 286 30.70 -0.37 -8.08
CA GLN A 286 31.23 1.01 -8.21
C GLN A 286 31.96 1.28 -9.55
N HIS A 287 32.75 0.32 -10.02
CA HIS A 287 33.57 0.46 -11.24
C HIS A 287 32.77 0.32 -12.55
N LYS A 288 31.54 -0.21 -12.50
CA LYS A 288 30.65 -0.36 -13.68
C LYS A 288 29.65 0.78 -13.80
N PHE A 289 29.59 1.68 -12.82
CA PHE A 289 28.61 2.74 -12.80
C PHE A 289 28.95 3.81 -13.85
N ILE A 290 28.00 4.09 -14.73
CA ILE A 290 28.07 5.17 -15.71
C ILE A 290 27.06 6.24 -15.29
N PRO A 291 27.49 7.48 -14.98
CA PRO A 291 26.58 8.55 -14.60
C PRO A 291 25.49 8.78 -15.65
N GLY A 292 24.23 8.74 -15.21
CA GLY A 292 23.07 9.10 -16.02
C GLY A 292 22.85 10.61 -16.09
N LEU A 293 21.81 11.03 -16.82
CA LEU A 293 21.44 12.44 -16.97
C LEU A 293 21.18 13.14 -15.61
N PHE A 294 20.74 12.39 -14.61
CA PHE A 294 20.58 12.84 -13.23
C PHE A 294 21.68 12.17 -12.39
N TYR A 295 22.64 12.97 -11.91
CA TYR A 295 23.79 12.50 -11.15
C TYR A 295 24.07 13.42 -9.95
N ALA A 296 23.99 12.86 -8.74
CA ALA A 296 24.11 13.61 -7.47
C ALA A 296 25.55 13.69 -6.92
N GLY A 297 26.57 13.50 -7.77
CA GLY A 297 27.98 13.54 -7.34
C GLY A 297 28.49 12.24 -6.73
N ASN A 298 29.81 12.14 -6.55
CA ASN A 298 30.49 10.89 -6.15
C ASN A 298 30.18 10.42 -4.73
N ILE A 299 29.67 11.30 -3.86
CA ILE A 299 29.43 11.00 -2.45
C ILE A 299 27.99 10.55 -2.21
N LEU A 300 27.02 11.28 -2.77
CA LEU A 300 25.61 10.96 -2.58
C LEU A 300 25.13 9.91 -3.56
N SER A 301 25.65 9.90 -4.80
CA SER A 301 25.19 8.97 -5.84
C SER A 301 25.31 7.49 -5.44
N PRO A 302 26.34 7.01 -4.71
CA PRO A 302 26.40 5.64 -4.22
C PRO A 302 25.33 5.27 -3.17
N ILE A 303 24.84 6.25 -2.42
CA ILE A 303 23.92 6.03 -1.27
C ILE A 303 22.46 6.16 -1.69
N ILE A 304 22.14 7.11 -2.59
CA ILE A 304 20.77 7.37 -3.07
C ILE A 304 20.39 6.56 -4.32
N ALA A 305 21.23 5.60 -4.65
CA ALA A 305 21.31 4.86 -5.89
C ALA A 305 20.17 3.87 -6.17
#